data_AF-A0A846D2S5-F1
#
_entry.id   AF-A0A846D2S5-F1
#
_cell.length_a   1.000
_cell.length_b   1.000
_cell.length_c   1.000
_cell.angle_alpha   90.00
_cell.angle_beta   90.00
_cell.angle_gamma   90.00
#
_symmetry.space_group_name_H-M   'P 1'
#
loop_
_entity.id
_entity.type
_entity.pdbx_description
1 polymer ?
#
loop_
_entity_poly.entity_id
_entity_poly.type
_entity_poly.pdbx_seq_one_letter_code
_entity_poly.pdbx_strand_id
1 'polypeptide(L)' 'MQQLQELGHWAICLFILVYALATVLGIPGTVLTIAGGTVFGLVWGTFWSVIGATLGALGAFWVARYLLRD' A
#
# COMPACT_ATOMS: atom_id res chain seq x y z
N MET A 1 -1.61 20.69 20.36
CA MET A 1 -1.39 19.24 20.12
C MET A 1 -2.45 18.65 19.18
N GLN A 2 -2.81 19.32 18.07
CA GLN A 2 -3.77 18.82 17.07
C GLN A 2 -3.08 18.32 15.79
N GLN A 3 -1.86 18.78 15.48
CA GLN A 3 -1.18 18.42 14.23
C GLN A 3 -0.69 16.97 14.16
N LEU A 4 -0.49 16.27 15.28
CA LEU A 4 -0.01 14.88 15.28
C LEU A 4 -1.10 13.84 14.98
N GLN A 5 -2.39 14.16 15.16
CA GLN A 5 -3.48 13.24 14.87
C GLN A 5 -3.89 13.23 13.38
N GLU A 6 -3.59 14.31 12.64
CA GLU A 6 -3.80 14.35 11.20
C GLU A 6 -2.70 13.61 10.42
N LEU A 7 -1.45 13.62 10.91
CA LEU A 7 -0.36 12.89 10.25
C LEU A 7 -0.61 11.37 10.18
N GLY A 8 -1.30 10.79 11.17
CA GLY A 8 -1.62 9.36 11.18
C GLY A 8 -2.55 8.94 10.04
N HIS A 9 -3.52 9.77 9.67
CA HIS A 9 -4.44 9.49 8.57
C HIS A 9 -3.75 9.60 7.20
N TRP A 10 -2.90 10.62 7.02
CA TRP A 10 -2.11 10.77 5.80
C TRP A 10 -1.08 9.66 5.63
N ALA A 11 -0.47 9.18 6.73
CA ALA A 11 0.47 8.07 6.70
C ALA A 11 -0.17 6.77 6.15
N ILE A 12 -1.42 6.49 6.51
CA ILE A 12 -2.17 5.33 6.02
C ILE A 12 -2.41 5.44 4.51
N CYS A 13 -2.92 6.58 4.05
CA CYS A 13 -3.15 6.82 2.62
C CYS A 13 -1.85 6.69 1.81
N LEU A 14 -0.75 7.25 2.32
CA LEU A 14 0.55 7.20 1.65
C LEU A 14 1.12 5.78 1.62
N PHE A 15 0.97 5.03 2.72
CA PHE A 15 1.36 3.62 2.78
C PHE A 15 0.60 2.76 1.77
N ILE A 16 -0.72 2.89 1.69
CA ILE A 16 -1.55 2.16 0.72
C ILE A 16 -1.14 2.48 -0.71
N LEU A 17 -0.87 3.76 -1.00
CA LEU A 17 -0.53 4.23 -2.34
C LEU A 17 0.86 3.72 -2.77
N VAL A 18 1.84 3.77 -1.87
CA VAL A 18 3.18 3.19 -2.08
C VAL A 18 3.10 1.67 -2.22
N TYR A 19 2.26 0.99 -1.41
CA TYR A 19 2.04 -0.44 -1.51
C TYR A 19 1.41 -0.84 -2.84
N ALA A 20 0.40 -0.10 -3.27
CA ALA A 20 -0.26 -0.33 -4.55
C ALA A 20 0.74 -0.17 -5.70
N LEU A 21 1.53 0.92 -5.71
CA LEU A 21 2.56 1.14 -6.74
C LEU A 21 3.65 0.06 -6.73
N ALA A 22 4.15 -0.32 -5.56
CA ALA A 22 5.13 -1.40 -5.42
C ALA A 22 4.56 -2.71 -5.98
N THR A 23 3.29 -3.00 -5.72
CA THR A 23 2.59 -4.19 -6.24
C THR A 23 2.45 -4.12 -7.77
N VAL A 24 2.07 -2.97 -8.34
CA VAL A 24 1.98 -2.75 -9.79
C VAL A 24 3.33 -2.96 -10.48
N LEU A 25 4.41 -2.49 -9.85
CA LEU A 25 5.78 -2.63 -10.36
C LEU A 25 6.37 -4.03 -10.15
N GLY A 26 5.67 -4.94 -9.47
CA GLY A 26 6.16 -6.29 -9.17
C GLY A 26 7.24 -6.34 -8.08
N ILE A 27 7.34 -5.30 -7.25
CA ILE A 27 8.26 -5.27 -6.10
C ILE A 27 7.73 -6.20 -5.01
N PRO A 28 8.59 -7.01 -4.36
CA PRO A 28 8.18 -7.90 -3.28
C PRO A 28 7.55 -7.13 -2.11
N GLY A 29 6.27 -7.41 -1.84
CA GLY A 29 5.49 -6.73 -0.79
C GLY A 29 5.97 -6.98 0.65
N THR A 30 6.86 -7.97 0.87
CA THR A 30 7.41 -8.30 2.20
C THR A 30 8.08 -7.11 2.88
N VAL A 31 8.83 -6.30 2.15
CA VAL A 31 9.50 -5.11 2.70
C VAL A 31 8.47 -4.10 3.21
N LEU A 32 7.41 -3.88 2.44
CA LEU A 32 6.36 -2.94 2.81
C LEU A 32 5.48 -3.47 3.94
N THR A 33 5.21 -4.77 3.99
CA THR A 33 4.47 -5.38 5.11
C THR A 33 5.24 -5.26 6.42
N ILE A 34 6.57 -5.43 6.40
CA ILE A 34 7.43 -5.22 7.56
C ILE A 34 7.45 -3.73 7.96
N ALA A 35 7.55 -2.82 7.00
CA ALA A 35 7.46 -1.39 7.25
C ALA A 35 6.09 -1.00 7.84
N GLY A 36 5.00 -1.55 7.33
CA GLY A 36 3.64 -1.32 7.84
C GLY A 36 3.47 -1.86 9.26
N GLY A 37 4.00 -3.05 9.55
CA GLY A 37 3.97 -3.65 10.88
C GLY A 37 4.80 -2.88 11.92
N THR A 38 5.89 -2.24 11.51
CA THR A 38 6.73 -1.41 12.40
C THR A 38 6.15 -0.01 12.63
N VAL A 39 5.52 0.59 11.63
CA VAL A 39 4.94 1.95 11.71
C VAL A 39 3.56 1.97 12.36
N PHE A 40 2.68 1.02 12.01
CA PHE A 40 1.28 0.99 12.45
C PHE A 40 0.97 -0.12 13.47
N GLY A 41 1.95 -0.97 13.80
CA GLY A 41 1.77 -2.16 14.62
C GLY A 41 1.30 -3.37 13.82
N LEU A 42 1.46 -4.57 14.38
CA LEU A 42 1.27 -5.83 13.64
C LEU A 42 -0.15 -6.00 13.06
N VAL A 43 -1.18 -5.67 13.84
CA VAL A 43 -2.59 -5.87 13.44
C VAL A 43 -3.00 -4.85 12.37
N TRP A 44 -2.84 -3.56 12.65
CA TRP A 44 -3.22 -2.50 11.70
C TRP A 44 -2.32 -2.48 10.47
N GLY A 45 -1.01 -2.69 10.64
CA GLY A 45 -0.07 -2.80 9.52
C GLY A 45 -0.42 -3.95 8.57
N THR A 46 -0.82 -5.11 9.09
CA THR A 46 -1.32 -6.23 8.26
C THR A 46 -2.59 -5.84 7.52
N PHE A 47 -3.56 -5.24 8.22
CA PHE A 47 -4.84 -4.84 7.63
C PHE A 47 -4.64 -3.84 6.46
N TRP A 48 -3.82 -2.80 6.67
CA TRP A 48 -3.48 -1.83 5.64
C TRP A 48 -2.65 -2.43 4.50
N SER A 49 -1.76 -3.38 4.79
CA SER A 49 -0.97 -4.08 3.76
C SER A 49 -1.86 -4.94 2.85
N VAL A 50 -2.88 -5.62 3.40
CA VAL A 50 -3.83 -6.41 2.61
C VAL A 50 -4.67 -5.51 1.69
N ILE A 51 -5.15 -4.37 2.21
CA ILE A 51 -5.89 -3.40 1.40
C ILE A 51 -5.01 -2.83 0.28
N GLY A 52 -3.77 -2.42 0.61
CA GLY A 52 -2.79 -1.93 -0.36
C GLY A 52 -2.44 -2.96 -1.44
N ALA A 53 -2.23 -4.22 -1.05
CA ALA A 53 -1.95 -5.32 -1.97
C ALA A 53 -3.12 -5.57 -2.93
N THR A 54 -4.35 -5.56 -2.41
CA THR A 54 -5.55 -5.82 -3.21
C THR A 54 -5.78 -4.69 -4.23
N LEU A 55 -5.66 -3.43 -3.79
CA LEU A 55 -5.77 -2.27 -4.68
C LEU A 55 -4.63 -2.24 -5.71
N GLY A 56 -3.41 -2.55 -5.29
CA GLY A 56 -2.26 -2.69 -6.16
C GLY A 56 -2.43 -3.77 -7.22
N ALA A 57 -2.95 -4.95 -6.85
CA ALA A 57 -3.24 -6.03 -7.78
C ALA A 57 -4.34 -5.66 -8.79
N LEU A 58 -5.39 -4.97 -8.34
CA LEU A 58 -6.42 -4.43 -9.23
C LEU A 58 -5.82 -3.41 -10.21
N GLY A 59 -4.99 -2.49 -9.72
CA GLY A 59 -4.27 -1.53 -10.55
C GLY A 59 -3.33 -2.21 -11.55
N ALA A 60 -2.57 -3.22 -11.11
CA ALA A 60 -1.64 -3.98 -11.94
C ALA A 60 -2.40 -4.71 -13.06
N PHE A 61 -3.55 -5.29 -12.72
CA PHE A 61 -4.43 -5.94 -13.68
C PHE A 61 -4.97 -4.95 -14.71
N TRP A 62 -5.41 -3.77 -14.28
CA TRP A 62 -5.86 -2.72 -15.19
C TRP A 62 -4.74 -2.21 -16.10
N VAL A 63 -3.56 -1.91 -15.55
CA VAL A 63 -2.39 -1.48 -16.31
C VAL A 63 -1.98 -2.56 -17.32
N ALA A 64 -1.91 -3.82 -16.93
CA ALA A 64 -1.62 -4.92 -17.84
C ALA A 64 -2.71 -5.09 -18.92
N ARG A 65 -3.98 -4.87 -18.56
CA ARG A 65 -5.14 -5.03 -19.45
C ARG A 65 -5.26 -3.93 -20.50
N TYR A 66 -4.93 -2.69 -20.14
CA TYR A 66 -5.16 -1.51 -20.97
C TYR A 66 -3.88 -0.91 -21.57
N LEU A 67 -2.74 -0.98 -20.88
CA LEU A 67 -1.47 -0.39 -21.33
C LEU A 67 -0.58 -1.39 -22.07
N LEU A 68 -0.69 -2.68 -21.74
CA LEU A 68 0.09 -3.76 -22.35
C LEU A 68 -0.69 -4.53 -23.44
N ARG A 69 -1.90 -4.06 -23.74
CA ARG A 69 -2.76 -4.63 -24.80
C ARG A 69 -2.73 -3.75 -26.05
N ASP A 70 -1.52 -3.51 -26.56
CA ASP A 70 -1.28 -3.20 -27.98
C ASP A 70 -0.49 -4.35 -28.60
#